data_AF-A0AAW1W9F4-F1
#
_entry.id   AF-A0AAW1W9F4-F1
#
_cell.length_a   1.000
_cell.length_b   1.000
_cell.length_c   1.000
_cell.angle_alpha   90.00
_cell.angle_beta   90.00
_cell.angle_gamma   90.00
#
_symmetry.space_group_name_H-M   'P 1'
#
loop_
_entity.id
_entity.type
_entity.pdbx_description
1 polymer ?
#
loop_
_entity_poly.entity_id
_entity_poly.type
_entity_poly.pdbx_seq_one_letter_code
_entity_poly.pdbx_strand_id
1 'polypeptide(L)'
;MASIATCFTLPQNPCHRLIFKRSPFPHRLLTFPLIQTPNFPGVASTVRESRVLLPVVRASIAAATTTATAIRPGGAVESDKLPRDVRKRAMEAVDACGRRVTIGDVAGRAGLKLNEAQNALQALASDTEGFLEVSNEGHVIYVFPKDYRAKLLGKSFVMRVEPLLEKAKAVAEYLARVSFGTALSASIILVFTAIFVALLALTSEKRDKKNKKSYFKTSGGSSYRTSVSFSWCRDEVFWYWDPKYHRRLQGQAKTDDGKFGESFFSFVFGDGDPNQGIEEKRWKLIGQYIASNGGVVAAEELAPYLDIETSGETLTDEAYILPVLLRFEGQPLIDKEGNILYQFPSLQSTAASERNGRKECVQRIWPESVGKVDKIFKEEKWKFSKTSIAKRAMVVGLGGLNLFGVIILRGLLKDPTVAQVDFIKFITRIFPLLQVYAGSFFVIPLFRWFFLLKTNADIEKRNQARQQFARDLESHDLSLGRKLLSARYMAQKTVIGQDRIVYSTRTDLVEQELDRRFQEIEKSDREKDTITW
;
A
#
# COMPACT_ATOMS: atom_id res chain seq x y z
N MET A 1 -35.69 -71.89 -25.02
CA MET A 1 -34.22 -71.98 -24.86
C MET A 1 -33.71 -70.66 -24.31
N ALA A 2 -32.74 -70.75 -23.40
CA ALA A 2 -32.41 -69.80 -22.34
C ALA A 2 -32.07 -68.35 -22.75
N SER A 3 -32.46 -67.39 -21.89
CA SER A 3 -31.46 -66.54 -21.21
C SER A 3 -32.05 -65.91 -19.93
N ILE A 4 -31.26 -66.00 -18.87
CA ILE A 4 -31.51 -65.59 -17.48
C ILE A 4 -30.70 -64.30 -17.21
N ALA A 5 -31.08 -63.59 -16.15
CA ALA A 5 -30.25 -62.69 -15.31
C ALA A 5 -30.27 -61.20 -15.66
N THR A 6 -30.41 -60.23 -14.75
CA THR A 6 -30.94 -60.14 -13.36
C THR A 6 -30.82 -58.65 -13.02
N CYS A 7 -31.86 -58.07 -12.44
CA CYS A 7 -31.82 -56.74 -11.85
C CYS A 7 -30.99 -56.76 -10.55
N PHE A 8 -30.21 -55.69 -10.31
CA PHE A 8 -29.77 -55.33 -8.97
C PHE A 8 -30.02 -53.84 -8.73
N THR A 9 -30.89 -53.58 -7.77
CA THR A 9 -31.14 -52.32 -7.08
C THR A 9 -30.15 -52.16 -5.92
N LEU A 10 -29.70 -50.94 -5.64
CA LEU A 10 -29.02 -50.57 -4.39
C LEU A 10 -29.52 -49.18 -3.90
N PRO A 11 -29.50 -48.91 -2.58
CA PRO A 11 -30.55 -48.14 -1.90
C PRO A 11 -30.11 -46.74 -1.39
N GLN A 12 -31.08 -46.01 -0.83
CA GLN A 12 -30.96 -44.69 -0.18
C GLN A 12 -30.55 -44.75 1.31
N ASN A 13 -29.67 -43.81 1.71
CA ASN A 13 -29.51 -43.09 3.00
C ASN A 13 -29.02 -43.88 4.26
N PRO A 14 -28.25 -43.28 5.22
CA PRO A 14 -28.57 -41.99 5.88
C PRO A 14 -27.42 -41.06 6.38
N CYS A 15 -27.85 -39.85 6.75
CA CYS A 15 -27.33 -38.87 7.71
C CYS A 15 -26.02 -39.15 8.49
N HIS A 16 -25.05 -38.24 8.37
CA HIS A 16 -24.12 -37.91 9.45
C HIS A 16 -24.12 -36.41 9.74
N ARG A 17 -24.76 -36.04 10.86
CA ARG A 17 -24.58 -34.78 11.58
C ARG A 17 -23.13 -34.71 12.09
N LEU A 18 -22.30 -33.87 11.49
CA LEU A 18 -21.03 -33.46 12.10
C LEU A 18 -21.27 -32.18 12.90
N ILE A 19 -21.35 -32.37 14.22
CA ILE A 19 -21.33 -31.31 15.23
C ILE A 19 -19.94 -30.66 15.17
N PHE A 20 -19.83 -29.48 14.59
CA PHE A 20 -18.63 -28.65 14.73
C PHE A 20 -18.54 -28.14 16.17
N LYS A 21 -17.64 -28.74 16.95
CA LYS A 21 -17.26 -28.24 18.26
C LYS A 21 -16.54 -26.89 18.11
N ARG A 22 -17.05 -25.95 18.90
CA ARG A 22 -16.57 -24.60 19.18
C ARG A 22 -15.05 -24.55 19.43
N SER A 23 -14.46 -23.47 18.95
CA SER A 23 -13.08 -22.99 19.20
C SER A 23 -12.67 -23.03 20.68
N PRO A 24 -11.38 -23.29 20.99
CA PRO A 24 -10.82 -23.05 22.31
C PRO A 24 -9.98 -21.75 22.27
N PHE A 25 -10.63 -20.60 22.45
CA PHE A 25 -9.92 -19.38 22.88
C PHE A 25 -10.66 -18.82 24.09
N PRO A 26 -10.04 -18.77 25.28
CA PRO A 26 -10.68 -18.22 26.46
C PRO A 26 -10.71 -16.69 26.38
N HIS A 27 -11.93 -16.13 26.41
CA HIS A 27 -12.18 -14.73 26.70
C HIS A 27 -11.65 -14.39 28.09
N ARG A 28 -10.63 -13.53 28.17
CA ARG A 28 -10.20 -12.91 29.43
C ARG A 28 -10.69 -11.47 29.46
N LEU A 29 -11.82 -11.27 30.12
CA LEU A 29 -12.29 -9.96 30.57
C LEU A 29 -11.31 -9.46 31.65
N LEU A 30 -10.63 -8.34 31.39
CA LEU A 30 -9.85 -7.63 32.40
C LEU A 30 -10.66 -6.43 32.87
N THR A 31 -11.36 -6.66 33.97
CA THR A 31 -11.92 -5.68 34.88
C THR A 31 -10.76 -4.89 35.52
N PHE A 32 -10.77 -3.57 35.40
CA PHE A 32 -9.81 -2.69 36.07
C PHE A 32 -10.09 -2.66 37.58
N PRO A 33 -9.11 -2.98 38.46
CA PRO A 33 -9.25 -2.71 39.88
C PRO A 33 -8.79 -1.29 40.22
N LEU A 34 -9.63 -0.62 40.98
CA LEU A 34 -9.40 0.65 41.68
C LEU A 34 -8.18 0.50 42.61
N ILE A 35 -7.11 1.26 42.38
CA ILE A 35 -5.96 1.29 43.31
C ILE A 35 -6.23 2.31 44.40
N GLN A 36 -6.43 1.81 45.61
CA GLN A 36 -6.37 2.55 46.86
C GLN A 36 -4.91 2.88 47.20
N THR A 37 -4.68 4.11 47.65
CA THR A 37 -3.40 4.63 48.14
C THR A 37 -3.01 4.01 49.50
N PRO A 38 -1.79 3.52 49.69
CA PRO A 38 -1.28 3.21 51.02
C PRO A 38 -0.62 4.45 51.66
N ASN A 39 -1.06 4.77 52.88
CA ASN A 39 -0.38 5.66 53.82
C ASN A 39 0.75 4.91 54.52
N PHE A 40 1.96 5.49 54.59
CA PHE A 40 3.01 5.16 55.56
C PHE A 40 3.87 6.41 55.85
N PRO A 41 4.55 6.47 57.01
CA PRO A 41 4.78 7.68 57.80
C PRO A 41 6.18 8.28 57.59
N GLY A 42 6.35 9.50 58.07
CA GLY A 42 7.51 10.35 57.81
C GLY A 42 8.84 9.89 58.43
N VAL A 43 9.94 10.49 57.94
CA VAL A 43 10.90 11.29 58.71
C VAL A 43 11.75 12.12 57.72
N ALA A 44 12.13 13.30 58.21
CA ALA A 44 12.71 14.49 57.59
C ALA A 44 13.97 14.34 56.71
N SER A 45 14.12 15.25 55.73
CA SER A 45 15.34 16.06 55.60
C SER A 45 15.12 17.35 54.77
N THR A 46 15.31 18.47 55.48
CA THR A 46 15.87 19.76 55.03
C THR A 46 15.49 20.34 53.67
N VAL A 47 14.60 21.33 53.76
CA VAL A 47 14.32 22.40 52.80
C VAL A 47 15.58 23.22 52.51
N ARG A 48 15.90 23.41 51.22
CA ARG A 48 16.69 24.55 50.74
C ARG A 48 16.01 25.11 49.49
N GLU A 49 15.58 26.36 49.61
CA GLU A 49 14.81 27.11 48.62
C GLU A 49 15.51 27.20 47.26
N SER A 50 14.72 27.11 46.18
CA SER A 50 15.05 27.75 44.89
C SER A 50 13.76 28.19 44.19
N ARG A 51 13.54 29.50 44.30
CA ARG A 51 12.66 30.41 43.56
C ARG A 51 11.90 29.81 42.37
N VAL A 52 10.59 29.66 42.53
CA VAL A 52 9.62 29.49 41.45
C VAL A 52 9.18 30.88 40.97
N LEU A 53 9.44 31.19 39.70
CA LEU A 53 8.84 32.33 39.01
C LEU A 53 7.46 31.90 38.50
N LEU A 54 6.41 32.33 39.20
CA LEU A 54 5.03 32.30 38.70
C LEU A 54 4.78 33.58 37.89
N PRO A 55 4.24 33.52 36.65
CA PRO A 55 3.75 34.73 36.01
C PRO A 55 2.41 35.10 36.65
N VAL A 56 2.40 36.22 37.35
CA VAL A 56 1.21 36.87 37.89
C VAL A 56 0.37 37.38 36.73
N VAL A 57 -0.88 36.90 36.66
CA VAL A 57 -1.94 37.42 35.81
C VAL A 57 -2.24 38.86 36.24
N ARG A 58 -2.01 39.83 35.34
CA ARG A 58 -2.42 41.22 35.53
C ARG A 58 -3.42 41.58 34.44
N ALA A 59 -4.69 41.61 34.81
CA ALA A 59 -5.75 42.18 33.99
C ALA A 59 -5.61 43.71 34.00
N SER A 60 -5.46 44.30 32.82
CA SER A 60 -5.63 45.73 32.63
C SER A 60 -6.46 45.92 31.36
N ILE A 61 -7.70 46.36 31.55
CA ILE A 61 -8.59 46.82 30.49
C ILE A 61 -8.19 48.28 30.20
N ALA A 62 -7.68 48.55 29.01
CA ALA A 62 -7.70 49.89 28.43
C ALA A 62 -7.46 49.85 26.90
N ALA A 63 -8.47 50.36 26.19
CA ALA A 63 -8.41 51.08 24.90
C ALA A 63 -7.81 50.39 23.66
N ALA A 64 -8.73 49.92 22.82
CA ALA A 64 -8.79 50.09 21.36
C ALA A 64 -7.48 50.49 20.63
N THR A 65 -6.88 49.53 19.91
CA THR A 65 -6.53 49.65 18.49
C THR A 65 -6.35 48.25 17.90
N THR A 66 -7.01 48.04 16.77
CA THR A 66 -6.97 46.96 15.79
C THR A 66 -5.69 46.11 15.76
N THR A 67 -5.72 44.93 16.36
CA THR A 67 -5.01 43.73 15.87
C THR A 67 -5.80 42.53 16.31
N ALA A 68 -6.40 41.81 15.36
CA ALA A 68 -7.02 40.52 15.60
C ALA A 68 -5.98 39.58 16.23
N THR A 69 -6.03 39.42 17.55
CA THR A 69 -5.26 38.42 18.27
C THR A 69 -5.75 37.06 17.82
N ALA A 70 -4.99 36.48 16.87
CA ALA A 70 -5.16 35.13 16.41
C ALA A 70 -5.12 34.19 17.62
N ILE A 71 -6.27 33.58 17.91
CA ILE A 71 -6.37 32.42 18.79
C ILE A 71 -5.51 31.34 18.12
N ARG A 72 -4.25 31.20 18.54
CA ARG A 72 -3.35 30.13 18.10
C ARG A 72 -3.43 28.99 19.10
N PRO A 73 -4.20 27.92 18.83
CA PRO A 73 -4.16 26.74 19.69
C PRO A 73 -2.82 26.03 19.49
N GLY A 74 -1.80 26.40 20.28
CA GLY A 74 -0.51 25.72 20.38
C GLY A 74 0.38 25.80 19.13
N GLY A 75 1.71 25.80 19.31
CA GLY A 75 2.67 25.73 18.20
C GLY A 75 2.72 24.36 17.49
N ALA A 76 1.72 23.50 17.67
CA ALA A 76 1.67 22.17 17.08
C ALA A 76 1.14 22.26 15.64
N VAL A 77 1.82 21.59 14.72
CA VAL A 77 1.42 21.49 13.31
C VAL A 77 0.30 20.44 13.22
N GLU A 78 -0.92 20.85 12.91
CA GLU A 78 -2.09 19.96 12.92
C GLU A 78 -1.99 18.87 11.83
N SER A 79 -1.38 19.20 10.69
CA SER A 79 -1.10 18.27 9.60
C SER A 79 -0.07 17.18 9.95
N ASP A 80 0.67 17.31 11.06
CA ASP A 80 1.56 16.25 11.54
C ASP A 80 0.82 15.17 12.35
N LYS A 81 -0.40 15.46 12.84
CA LYS A 81 -1.26 14.47 13.53
C LYS A 81 -1.97 13.52 12.57
N LEU A 82 -2.05 13.86 11.29
CA LEU A 82 -2.72 13.06 10.27
C LEU A 82 -1.89 11.84 9.88
N PRO A 83 -2.53 10.69 9.58
CA PRO A 83 -1.87 9.59 8.92
C PRO A 83 -1.24 10.06 7.62
N ARG A 84 0.01 9.62 7.39
CA ARG A 84 0.81 9.98 6.22
C ARG A 84 0.05 9.81 4.90
N ASP A 85 -0.58 8.66 4.73
CA ASP A 85 -1.25 8.29 3.48
C ASP A 85 -2.48 9.17 3.22
N VAL A 86 -3.25 9.48 4.27
CA VAL A 86 -4.40 10.40 4.20
C VAL A 86 -3.94 11.79 3.78
N ARG A 87 -2.90 12.30 4.45
CA ARG A 87 -2.32 13.62 4.17
C ARG A 87 -1.80 13.74 2.74
N LYS A 88 -1.02 12.76 2.27
CA LYS A 88 -0.46 12.74 0.92
C LYS A 88 -1.57 12.69 -0.14
N ARG A 89 -2.54 11.81 0.02
CA ARG A 89 -3.67 11.69 -0.92
C ARG A 89 -4.56 12.93 -0.93
N ALA A 90 -4.81 13.54 0.23
CA ALA A 90 -5.54 14.81 0.31
C ALA A 90 -4.80 15.94 -0.43
N MET A 91 -3.49 16.11 -0.21
CA MET A 91 -2.69 17.11 -0.94
C MET A 91 -2.67 16.86 -2.46
N GLU A 92 -2.55 15.60 -2.89
CA GLU A 92 -2.63 15.24 -4.31
C GLU A 92 -3.99 15.57 -4.92
N ALA A 93 -5.09 15.30 -4.20
CA ALA A 93 -6.43 15.64 -4.65
C ALA A 93 -6.66 17.16 -4.70
N VAL A 94 -6.18 17.90 -3.69
CA VAL A 94 -6.24 19.38 -3.65
C VAL A 94 -5.57 19.99 -4.87
N ASP A 95 -4.36 19.54 -5.20
CA ASP A 95 -3.63 20.04 -6.38
C ASP A 95 -4.34 19.70 -7.68
N ALA A 96 -4.85 18.47 -7.77
CA ALA A 96 -5.51 17.99 -8.98
C ALA A 96 -6.87 18.67 -9.23
N CYS A 97 -7.53 19.17 -8.17
CA CYS A 97 -8.78 19.93 -8.24
C CYS A 97 -8.56 21.45 -8.29
N GLY A 98 -7.32 21.91 -8.51
CA GLY A 98 -7.05 23.34 -8.74
C GLY A 98 -7.01 24.19 -7.47
N ARG A 99 -6.77 23.57 -6.30
CA ARG A 99 -6.59 24.21 -4.98
C ARG A 99 -7.81 24.92 -4.39
N ARG A 100 -8.94 24.95 -5.10
CA ARG A 100 -10.25 25.35 -4.60
C ARG A 100 -11.14 24.11 -4.62
N VAL A 101 -11.42 23.55 -3.45
CA VAL A 101 -11.97 22.19 -3.34
C VAL A 101 -13.09 22.10 -2.31
N THR A 102 -14.07 21.25 -2.58
CA THR A 102 -15.03 20.80 -1.56
C THR A 102 -14.49 19.56 -0.83
N ILE A 103 -15.14 19.20 0.29
CA ILE A 103 -14.87 17.94 1.00
C ILE A 103 -15.14 16.75 0.05
N GLY A 104 -16.20 16.84 -0.76
CA GLY A 104 -16.57 15.87 -1.78
C GLY A 104 -15.52 15.65 -2.85
N ASP A 105 -15.00 16.75 -3.42
CA ASP A 105 -13.96 16.71 -4.45
C ASP A 105 -12.72 15.96 -3.96
N VAL A 106 -12.32 16.18 -2.70
CA VAL A 106 -11.18 15.48 -2.11
C VAL A 106 -11.53 14.04 -1.75
N ALA A 107 -12.67 13.78 -1.13
CA ALA A 107 -13.07 12.43 -0.74
C ALA A 107 -13.22 11.51 -1.96
N GLY A 108 -13.94 11.95 -3.00
CA GLY A 108 -14.15 11.20 -4.23
C GLY A 108 -12.85 10.96 -5.00
N ARG A 109 -11.98 11.98 -5.10
CA ARG A 109 -10.74 11.88 -5.89
C ARG A 109 -9.59 11.18 -5.16
N ALA A 110 -9.54 11.28 -3.83
CA ALA A 110 -8.55 10.62 -3.00
C ALA A 110 -9.00 9.22 -2.54
N GLY A 111 -10.30 8.89 -2.63
CA GLY A 111 -10.88 7.69 -2.05
C GLY A 111 -10.83 7.71 -0.52
N LEU A 112 -10.97 8.88 0.10
CA LEU A 112 -10.96 9.07 1.55
C LEU A 112 -12.38 9.03 2.12
N LYS A 113 -12.52 8.68 3.40
CA LYS A 113 -13.80 8.91 4.10
C LYS A 113 -14.05 10.41 4.18
N LEU A 114 -15.32 10.83 4.18
CA LEU A 114 -15.66 12.26 4.27
C LEU A 114 -15.07 12.93 5.52
N ASN A 115 -15.17 12.29 6.68
CA ASN A 115 -14.57 12.78 7.93
C ASN A 115 -13.04 12.89 7.86
N GLU A 116 -12.37 11.93 7.23
CA GLU A 116 -10.91 11.96 7.05
C GLU A 116 -10.50 13.09 6.09
N ALA A 117 -11.26 13.28 5.01
CA ALA A 117 -11.04 14.36 4.05
C ALA A 117 -11.28 15.73 4.69
N GLN A 118 -12.35 15.89 5.47
CA GLN A 118 -12.65 17.11 6.21
C GLN A 118 -11.54 17.45 7.21
N ASN A 119 -11.17 16.50 8.07
CA ASN A 119 -10.09 16.69 9.05
C ASN A 119 -8.76 17.02 8.36
N ALA A 120 -8.46 16.35 7.24
CA ALA A 120 -7.27 16.64 6.47
C ALA A 120 -7.29 18.06 5.88
N LEU A 121 -8.40 18.49 5.29
CA LEU A 121 -8.56 19.83 4.73
C LEU A 121 -8.46 20.92 5.79
N GLN A 122 -9.08 20.72 6.96
CA GLN A 122 -9.01 21.65 8.07
C GLN A 122 -7.60 21.78 8.62
N ALA A 123 -6.90 20.66 8.86
CA ALA A 123 -5.53 20.67 9.34
C ALA A 123 -4.55 21.27 8.31
N LEU A 124 -4.77 21.02 7.02
CA LEU A 124 -3.99 21.67 5.96
C LEU A 124 -4.29 23.17 5.93
N ALA A 125 -5.55 23.58 6.05
CA ALA A 125 -5.95 24.99 6.01
C ALA A 125 -5.49 25.78 7.24
N SER A 126 -5.41 25.18 8.42
CA SER A 126 -4.91 25.83 9.64
C SER A 126 -3.38 26.04 9.62
N ASP A 127 -2.65 25.06 9.08
CA ASP A 127 -1.20 25.15 8.99
C ASP A 127 -0.74 25.99 7.78
N THR A 128 -1.57 26.07 6.76
CA THR A 128 -1.37 26.98 5.62
C THR A 128 -2.12 28.28 5.84
N GLU A 129 -1.90 29.28 4.99
CA GLU A 129 -2.80 30.44 4.93
C GLU A 129 -3.99 30.10 4.01
N GLY A 130 -4.61 28.94 4.24
CA GLY A 130 -5.81 28.52 3.54
C GLY A 130 -7.02 29.22 4.12
N PHE A 131 -7.98 29.58 3.28
CA PHE A 131 -9.22 30.20 3.73
C PHE A 131 -10.43 29.42 3.22
N LEU A 132 -11.53 29.60 3.94
CA LEU A 132 -12.83 28.98 3.70
C LEU A 132 -13.75 29.96 2.98
N GLU A 133 -14.45 29.48 1.97
CA GLU A 133 -15.59 30.11 1.32
C GLU A 133 -16.85 29.27 1.58
N VAL A 134 -18.00 29.90 1.77
CA VAL A 134 -19.29 29.22 1.97
C VAL A 134 -20.27 29.69 0.89
N SER A 135 -20.89 28.73 0.21
CA SER A 135 -21.92 28.98 -0.80
C SER A 135 -23.26 29.34 -0.15
N ASN A 136 -24.13 29.98 -0.92
CA ASN A 136 -25.56 30.16 -0.60
C ASN A 136 -26.30 28.86 -0.22
N GLU A 137 -25.92 27.73 -0.83
CA GLU A 137 -26.45 26.39 -0.57
C GLU A 137 -25.86 25.75 0.71
N GLY A 138 -24.95 26.45 1.43
CA GLY A 138 -24.31 25.97 2.65
C GLY A 138 -23.08 25.08 2.42
N HIS A 139 -22.66 24.89 1.17
CA HIS A 139 -21.45 24.13 0.84
C HIS A 139 -20.17 24.88 1.23
N VAL A 140 -19.27 24.20 1.94
CA VAL A 140 -17.97 24.74 2.36
C VAL A 140 -16.89 24.41 1.35
N ILE A 141 -16.14 25.43 0.94
CA ILE A 141 -15.05 25.36 -0.04
C ILE A 141 -13.75 25.78 0.63
N TYR A 142 -12.73 24.98 0.46
CA TYR A 142 -11.38 25.25 0.96
C TYR A 142 -10.54 25.79 -0.19
N VAL A 143 -9.94 26.97 0.00
CA VAL A 143 -9.09 27.63 -0.98
C VAL A 143 -7.66 27.70 -0.46
N PHE A 144 -6.73 27.06 -1.17
CA PHE A 144 -5.32 27.00 -0.82
C PHE A 144 -4.46 27.92 -1.70
N PRO A 145 -3.49 28.64 -1.12
CA PRO A 145 -2.54 29.45 -1.89
C PRO A 145 -1.64 28.56 -2.75
N LYS A 146 -1.06 29.10 -3.83
CA LYS A 146 -0.20 28.31 -4.74
C LYS A 146 1.00 27.68 -4.04
N ASP A 147 1.54 28.34 -3.02
CA ASP A 147 2.72 27.93 -2.27
C ASP A 147 2.41 27.16 -0.98
N TYR A 148 1.18 26.66 -0.81
CA TYR A 148 0.77 26.01 0.44
C TYR A 148 1.68 24.83 0.81
N ARG A 149 2.15 24.02 -0.16
CA ARG A 149 3.10 22.91 0.09
C ARG A 149 4.44 23.39 0.65
N ALA A 150 4.97 24.51 0.13
CA ALA A 150 6.23 25.08 0.61
C ALA A 150 6.06 25.61 2.03
N LYS A 151 4.93 26.28 2.32
CA LYS A 151 4.58 26.75 3.67
C LYS A 151 4.43 25.58 4.66
N LEU A 152 3.84 24.47 4.24
CA LEU A 152 3.73 23.24 5.04
C LEU A 152 5.10 22.61 5.34
N LEU A 153 5.98 22.48 4.35
CA LEU A 153 7.35 21.98 4.55
C LEU A 153 8.22 22.92 5.41
N GLY A 154 7.91 24.21 5.40
CA GLY A 154 8.50 25.21 6.28
C GLY A 154 8.18 24.96 7.75
N LYS A 155 6.95 24.53 8.05
CA LYS A 155 6.44 24.33 9.41
C LYS A 155 6.61 22.89 9.94
N SER A 156 6.40 21.87 9.11
CA SER A 156 6.40 20.46 9.55
C SER A 156 7.80 19.85 9.56
N PHE A 157 8.20 19.27 10.69
CA PHE A 157 9.45 18.51 10.78
C PHE A 157 9.28 17.08 10.24
N VAL A 158 8.11 16.47 10.46
CA VAL A 158 7.80 15.10 10.00
C VAL A 158 7.94 14.99 8.48
N MET A 159 7.40 15.96 7.72
CA MET A 159 7.49 15.94 6.25
C MET A 159 8.94 16.09 5.72
N ARG A 160 9.88 16.61 6.52
CA ARG A 160 11.30 16.71 6.14
C ARG A 160 12.06 15.40 6.33
N VAL A 161 11.76 14.66 7.40
CA VAL A 161 12.45 13.41 7.76
C VAL A 161 11.90 12.22 7.00
N GLU A 162 10.61 12.22 6.73
CA GLU A 162 9.89 11.17 6.00
C GLU A 162 10.57 10.71 4.69
N PRO A 163 10.96 11.60 3.76
CA PRO A 163 11.64 11.17 2.54
C PRO A 163 13.04 10.59 2.79
N LEU A 164 13.69 10.93 3.92
CA LEU A 164 14.98 10.35 4.30
C LEU A 164 14.79 8.93 4.83
N LEU A 165 13.74 8.70 5.62
CA LEU A 165 13.40 7.38 6.13
C LEU A 165 13.01 6.43 4.99
N GLU A 166 12.27 6.90 3.99
CA GLU A 166 11.97 6.10 2.80
C GLU A 166 13.22 5.71 2.02
N LYS A 167 14.14 6.66 1.83
CA LYS A 167 15.43 6.38 1.19
C LYS A 167 16.24 5.38 1.99
N ALA A 168 16.28 5.52 3.32
CA ALA A 168 16.96 4.59 4.20
C ALA A 168 16.34 3.18 4.15
N LYS A 169 15.00 3.08 4.14
CA LYS A 169 14.30 1.80 4.00
C LYS A 169 14.62 1.13 2.67
N ALA A 170 14.60 1.87 1.56
CA ALA A 170 14.95 1.34 0.25
C ALA A 170 16.40 0.83 0.19
N VAL A 171 17.34 1.56 0.82
CA VAL A 171 18.75 1.13 0.92
C VAL A 171 18.90 -0.10 1.81
N ALA A 172 18.18 -0.17 2.93
CA ALA A 172 18.20 -1.32 3.83
C ALA A 172 17.62 -2.58 3.16
N GLU A 173 16.50 -2.44 2.45
CA GLU A 173 15.92 -3.51 1.63
C GLU A 173 16.92 -3.99 0.59
N TYR A 174 17.56 -3.08 -0.14
CA TYR A 174 18.61 -3.41 -1.11
C TYR A 174 19.76 -4.18 -0.45
N LEU A 175 20.31 -3.66 0.66
CA LEU A 175 21.42 -4.29 1.36
C LEU A 175 21.06 -5.72 1.81
N ALA A 176 19.83 -5.93 2.30
CA ALA A 176 19.35 -7.26 2.67
C ALA A 176 19.27 -8.22 1.47
N ARG A 177 18.81 -7.76 0.29
CA ARG A 177 18.77 -8.58 -0.94
C ARG A 177 20.17 -9.02 -1.34
N VAL A 178 21.10 -8.08 -1.29
CA VAL A 178 22.46 -8.31 -1.77
C VAL A 178 23.26 -9.12 -0.76
N SER A 179 23.11 -8.89 0.55
CA SER A 179 23.79 -9.66 1.60
C SER A 179 23.38 -11.13 1.59
N PHE A 180 22.12 -11.41 1.29
CA PHE A 180 21.60 -12.78 1.19
C PHE A 180 22.28 -13.56 0.06
N GLY A 181 22.41 -12.96 -1.13
CA GLY A 181 23.11 -13.57 -2.27
C GLY A 181 24.59 -13.82 -1.97
N THR A 182 25.28 -12.87 -1.33
CA THR A 182 26.69 -13.06 -0.95
C THR A 182 26.88 -14.12 0.12
N ALA A 183 25.95 -14.25 1.07
CA ALA A 183 25.99 -15.32 2.07
C ALA A 183 25.90 -16.70 1.41
N LEU A 184 25.08 -16.85 0.35
CA LEU A 184 25.00 -18.09 -0.43
C LEU A 184 26.31 -18.42 -1.14
N SER A 185 26.92 -17.44 -1.80
CA SER A 185 28.22 -17.64 -2.46
C SER A 185 29.30 -18.02 -1.44
N ALA A 186 29.33 -17.34 -0.29
CA ALA A 186 30.26 -17.64 0.80
C ALA A 186 30.03 -19.04 1.39
N SER A 187 28.77 -19.47 1.56
CA SER A 187 28.46 -20.81 2.06
C SER A 187 28.94 -21.90 1.12
N ILE A 188 28.75 -21.72 -0.19
CA ILE A 188 29.22 -22.67 -1.21
C ILE A 188 30.73 -22.80 -1.16
N ILE A 189 31.45 -21.67 -1.21
CA ILE A 189 32.93 -21.69 -1.17
C ILE A 189 33.41 -22.42 0.09
N LEU A 190 32.84 -22.07 1.25
CA LEU A 190 33.23 -22.64 2.53
C LEU A 190 32.95 -24.15 2.62
N VAL A 191 31.80 -24.62 2.13
CA VAL A 191 31.44 -26.05 2.10
C VAL A 191 32.38 -26.83 1.17
N PHE A 192 32.64 -26.34 -0.04
CA PHE A 192 33.50 -27.03 -0.99
C PHE A 192 34.97 -27.03 -0.57
N THR A 193 35.47 -25.95 0.03
CA THR A 193 36.81 -25.92 0.63
C THR A 193 36.91 -26.93 1.77
N ALA A 194 35.88 -27.05 2.62
CA ALA A 194 35.86 -28.05 3.69
C ALA A 194 35.87 -29.48 3.16
N ILE A 195 35.09 -29.78 2.11
CA ILE A 195 35.09 -31.09 1.44
C ILE A 195 36.48 -31.40 0.87
N PHE A 196 37.12 -30.43 0.20
CA PHE A 196 38.45 -30.61 -0.38
C PHE A 196 39.51 -30.91 0.68
N VAL A 197 39.53 -30.15 1.78
CA VAL A 197 40.46 -30.38 2.91
C VAL A 197 40.19 -31.73 3.58
N ALA A 198 38.92 -32.09 3.77
CA ALA A 198 38.54 -33.38 4.33
C ALA A 198 39.03 -34.56 3.46
N LEU A 199 38.91 -34.44 2.13
CA LEU A 199 39.39 -35.47 1.21
C LEU A 199 40.92 -35.59 1.20
N LEU A 200 41.64 -34.46 1.31
CA LEU A 200 43.09 -34.48 1.45
C LEU A 200 43.53 -35.18 2.74
N ALA A 201 42.84 -34.94 3.86
CA ALA A 201 43.13 -35.62 5.12
C ALA A 201 42.96 -37.15 5.00
N LEU A 202 41.87 -37.60 4.36
CA LEU A 202 41.59 -39.03 4.13
C LEU A 202 42.59 -39.71 3.19
N THR A 203 43.15 -38.98 2.21
CA THR A 203 44.14 -39.54 1.27
C THR A 203 45.55 -39.61 1.86
N SER A 204 45.88 -38.76 2.84
CA SER A 204 47.18 -38.79 3.53
C SER A 204 47.33 -40.01 4.44
N GLU A 205 46.25 -40.55 4.99
CA GLU A 205 46.27 -41.70 5.91
C GLU A 205 46.55 -43.04 5.21
N LYS A 206 46.30 -43.13 3.88
CA LYS A 206 46.62 -44.32 3.07
C LYS A 206 48.07 -44.39 2.60
N ARG A 207 48.94 -43.47 3.03
CA ARG A 207 50.32 -43.39 2.56
C ARG A 207 51.34 -43.56 3.69
N ASP A 208 51.16 -44.60 4.50
CA ASP A 208 52.23 -45.10 5.37
C ASP A 208 52.43 -46.62 5.25
N LYS A 209 53.27 -47.01 4.28
CA LYS A 209 54.22 -48.13 4.34
C LYS A 209 55.01 -48.21 3.02
N LYS A 210 56.12 -47.47 2.93
CA LYS A 210 57.46 -47.95 2.54
C LYS A 210 58.41 -46.79 2.26
N ASN A 211 59.41 -46.68 3.12
CA ASN A 211 60.65 -45.95 2.90
C ASN A 211 61.32 -46.37 1.58
N LYS A 212 61.67 -45.40 0.73
CA LYS A 212 62.98 -45.34 0.07
C LYS A 212 63.24 -43.95 -0.52
N LYS A 213 64.36 -43.38 -0.11
CA LYS A 213 65.02 -42.21 -0.71
C LYS A 213 65.11 -42.37 -2.23
N SER A 214 64.69 -41.34 -2.96
CA SER A 214 65.07 -41.10 -4.35
C SER A 214 65.32 -39.61 -4.53
N TYR A 215 66.58 -39.25 -4.76
CA TYR A 215 66.96 -37.95 -5.31
C TYR A 215 66.45 -37.87 -6.76
N PHE A 216 65.64 -36.88 -7.13
CA PHE A 216 65.75 -36.29 -8.48
C PHE A 216 65.06 -34.94 -8.66
N LYS A 217 65.89 -33.99 -9.11
CA LYS A 217 65.72 -32.84 -10.01
C LYS A 217 64.34 -32.20 -10.21
N THR A 218 64.36 -30.89 -9.97
CA THR A 218 63.78 -29.84 -10.81
C THR A 218 63.90 -30.14 -12.31
N SER A 219 62.78 -30.34 -13.00
CA SER A 219 62.50 -29.76 -14.33
C SER A 219 61.10 -30.10 -14.83
N GLY A 220 60.38 -29.08 -15.30
CA GLY A 220 59.59 -29.15 -16.55
C GLY A 220 58.27 -29.91 -16.55
N GLY A 221 57.17 -29.16 -16.41
CA GLY A 221 56.02 -29.17 -17.32
C GLY A 221 55.20 -30.46 -17.50
N SER A 222 53.97 -30.44 -17.01
CA SER A 222 52.82 -30.90 -17.81
C SER A 222 51.53 -30.28 -17.30
N SER A 223 51.03 -29.35 -18.10
CA SER A 223 49.76 -28.67 -17.98
C SER A 223 48.59 -29.61 -18.22
N TYR A 224 47.94 -30.07 -17.17
CA TYR A 224 46.53 -30.46 -17.21
C TYR A 224 45.68 -29.20 -17.13
N ARG A 225 45.59 -28.50 -18.27
CA ARG A 225 44.49 -27.59 -18.56
C ARG A 225 43.24 -28.46 -18.76
N THR A 226 42.56 -28.83 -17.67
CA THR A 226 41.10 -29.01 -17.75
C THR A 226 40.53 -27.63 -18.00
N SER A 227 40.37 -27.28 -19.28
CA SER A 227 39.59 -26.14 -19.71
C SER A 227 38.11 -26.43 -19.47
N VAL A 228 37.72 -26.52 -18.20
CA VAL A 228 36.40 -26.05 -17.83
C VAL A 228 36.58 -24.54 -17.72
N SER A 229 36.35 -23.86 -18.84
CA SER A 229 36.18 -22.40 -18.85
C SER A 229 34.90 -22.08 -18.09
N PHE A 230 34.90 -22.25 -16.76
CA PHE A 230 34.06 -21.45 -15.90
C PHE A 230 34.56 -20.03 -16.07
N SER A 231 33.93 -19.31 -17.00
CA SER A 231 34.08 -17.87 -17.12
C SER A 231 33.49 -17.25 -15.85
N TRP A 232 34.25 -17.31 -14.77
CA TRP A 232 34.07 -16.41 -13.64
C TRP A 232 34.41 -15.03 -14.20
N CYS A 233 33.37 -14.30 -14.60
CA CYS A 233 33.45 -12.91 -14.96
C CYS A 233 34.05 -12.16 -13.76
N ARG A 234 35.37 -11.98 -13.78
CA ARG A 234 36.13 -11.30 -12.71
C ARG A 234 35.65 -9.85 -12.52
N ASP A 235 34.99 -9.31 -13.54
CA ASP A 235 34.45 -7.95 -13.55
C ASP A 235 33.09 -7.81 -12.84
N GLU A 236 32.40 -8.92 -12.51
CA GLU A 236 31.07 -8.86 -11.86
C GLU A 236 31.11 -8.93 -10.32
N VAL A 237 32.20 -9.43 -9.73
CA VAL A 237 32.30 -9.64 -8.27
C VAL A 237 32.68 -8.36 -7.51
N PHE A 238 33.40 -7.42 -8.15
CA PHE A 238 33.99 -6.25 -7.49
C PHE A 238 33.18 -4.94 -7.61
N TRP A 239 32.09 -4.90 -8.37
CA TRP A 239 31.24 -3.70 -8.56
C TRP A 239 30.13 -3.52 -7.51
N TYR A 240 30.31 -4.12 -6.33
CA TYR A 240 29.34 -4.24 -5.23
C TYR A 240 29.14 -2.94 -4.42
N TRP A 241 29.97 -1.91 -4.63
CA TRP A 241 30.10 -0.73 -3.74
C TRP A 241 29.81 0.64 -4.39
N ASP A 242 29.14 0.73 -5.55
CA ASP A 242 28.81 2.04 -6.14
C ASP A 242 27.47 2.61 -5.61
N PRO A 243 27.48 3.71 -4.80
CA PRO A 243 26.27 4.30 -4.21
C PRO A 243 25.43 5.12 -5.21
N LYS A 244 25.88 5.35 -6.45
CA LYS A 244 25.25 6.30 -7.40
C LYS A 244 24.33 5.67 -8.44
N TYR A 245 24.04 4.36 -8.34
CA TYR A 245 23.37 3.61 -9.41
C TYR A 245 21.89 4.00 -9.64
N HIS A 246 21.15 4.39 -8.61
CA HIS A 246 19.70 4.60 -8.73
C HIS A 246 19.27 5.92 -9.39
N ARG A 247 20.19 6.89 -9.61
CA ARG A 247 19.81 8.17 -10.21
C ARG A 247 19.53 8.08 -11.73
N ARG A 248 19.78 6.94 -12.37
CA ARG A 248 19.61 6.76 -13.83
C ARG A 248 18.38 5.95 -14.30
N LEU A 249 17.53 5.44 -13.40
CA LEU A 249 16.47 4.47 -13.77
C LEU A 249 15.02 4.99 -13.72
N GLN A 250 14.80 6.30 -13.62
CA GLN A 250 13.43 6.87 -13.66
C GLN A 250 12.91 7.17 -15.08
N GLY A 251 13.63 6.79 -16.14
CA GLY A 251 13.31 7.18 -17.52
C GLY A 251 13.15 6.06 -18.55
N GLN A 252 13.29 4.77 -18.21
CA GLN A 252 13.24 3.72 -19.24
C GLN A 252 12.52 2.46 -18.76
N ALA A 253 11.29 2.29 -19.25
CA ALA A 253 10.70 0.98 -19.44
C ALA A 253 11.50 0.24 -20.53
N LYS A 254 12.35 -0.72 -20.15
CA LYS A 254 12.71 -1.93 -20.94
C LYS A 254 13.79 -2.75 -20.23
N THR A 255 13.63 -4.07 -20.34
CA THR A 255 14.53 -5.19 -19.97
C THR A 255 14.86 -5.36 -18.48
N ASP A 256 14.06 -6.25 -17.90
CA ASP A 256 14.04 -6.78 -16.54
C ASP A 256 15.25 -7.71 -16.29
N ASP A 257 16.45 -7.15 -16.25
CA ASP A 257 17.67 -7.87 -15.85
C ASP A 257 18.19 -7.36 -14.50
N GLY A 258 17.48 -7.72 -13.44
CA GLY A 258 17.99 -7.61 -12.07
C GLY A 258 19.32 -8.35 -11.91
N LYS A 259 20.22 -7.79 -11.09
CA LYS A 259 21.56 -8.33 -10.82
C LYS A 259 21.47 -9.72 -10.14
N PHE A 260 22.52 -10.54 -10.26
CA PHE A 260 22.54 -11.94 -9.80
C PHE A 260 22.13 -12.13 -8.33
N GLY A 261 22.56 -11.24 -7.42
CA GLY A 261 22.18 -11.24 -5.99
C GLY A 261 20.68 -11.04 -5.74
N GLU A 262 20.03 -10.17 -6.52
CA GLU A 262 18.60 -9.91 -6.43
C GLU A 262 17.77 -11.11 -6.90
N SER A 263 18.31 -11.91 -7.83
CA SER A 263 17.65 -13.12 -8.31
C SER A 263 17.52 -14.20 -7.22
N PHE A 264 18.51 -14.35 -6.32
CA PHE A 264 18.41 -15.26 -5.17
C PHE A 264 17.37 -14.81 -4.18
N PHE A 265 17.38 -13.52 -3.82
CA PHE A 265 16.42 -12.97 -2.88
C PHE A 265 14.99 -13.03 -3.44
N SER A 266 14.80 -12.68 -4.71
CA SER A 266 13.52 -12.80 -5.42
C SER A 266 13.02 -14.25 -5.44
N PHE A 267 13.90 -15.21 -5.72
CA PHE A 267 13.55 -16.63 -5.65
C PHE A 267 13.15 -17.05 -4.23
N VAL A 268 13.86 -16.62 -3.19
CA VAL A 268 13.60 -17.04 -1.81
C VAL A 268 12.38 -16.35 -1.18
N PHE A 269 12.37 -15.02 -1.22
CA PHE A 269 11.39 -14.18 -0.51
C PHE A 269 10.35 -13.57 -1.43
N GLY A 270 10.73 -13.18 -2.65
CA GLY A 270 9.81 -12.67 -3.67
C GLY A 270 10.06 -11.20 -3.95
N ASP A 271 9.22 -10.62 -4.80
CA ASP A 271 9.39 -9.24 -5.27
C ASP A 271 8.45 -8.23 -4.57
N GLY A 272 7.79 -8.65 -3.50
CA GLY A 272 6.78 -7.88 -2.77
C GLY A 272 5.36 -8.10 -3.29
N ASP A 273 4.40 -7.46 -2.61
CA ASP A 273 2.98 -7.52 -2.96
C ASP A 273 2.69 -6.67 -4.23
N PRO A 274 2.23 -7.27 -5.35
CA PRO A 274 1.85 -6.51 -6.54
C PRO A 274 0.60 -5.65 -6.31
N ASN A 275 -0.22 -5.99 -5.32
CA ASN A 275 -1.47 -5.33 -4.99
C ASN A 275 -1.33 -4.37 -3.79
N GLN A 276 -0.12 -3.85 -3.54
CA GLN A 276 0.08 -2.85 -2.50
C GLN A 276 -0.75 -1.59 -2.79
N GLY A 277 -1.53 -1.14 -1.81
CA GLY A 277 -2.42 0.02 -1.95
C GLY A 277 -3.63 -0.21 -2.85
N ILE A 278 -4.02 -1.46 -3.09
CA ILE A 278 -5.12 -1.77 -4.00
C ILE A 278 -6.48 -1.31 -3.49
N GLU A 279 -6.69 -1.34 -2.17
CA GLU A 279 -7.91 -0.79 -1.56
C GLU A 279 -8.00 0.72 -1.78
N GLU A 280 -6.88 1.44 -1.68
CA GLU A 280 -6.85 2.89 -1.94
C GLU A 280 -7.24 3.18 -3.40
N LYS A 281 -6.70 2.39 -4.34
CA LYS A 281 -7.09 2.46 -5.75
C LYS A 281 -8.58 2.13 -5.94
N ARG A 282 -9.09 1.11 -5.26
CA ARG A 282 -10.51 0.73 -5.30
C ARG A 282 -11.42 1.88 -4.89
N TRP A 283 -11.17 2.46 -3.71
CA TRP A 283 -11.98 3.55 -3.19
C TRP A 283 -11.86 4.82 -4.03
N LYS A 284 -10.69 5.07 -4.61
CA LYS A 284 -10.49 6.15 -5.58
C LYS A 284 -11.32 5.94 -6.85
N LEU A 285 -11.33 4.73 -7.41
CA LEU A 285 -12.14 4.41 -8.59
C LEU A 285 -13.64 4.54 -8.30
N ILE A 286 -14.12 4.03 -7.16
CA ILE A 286 -15.52 4.15 -6.74
C ILE A 286 -15.91 5.62 -6.56
N GLY A 287 -15.12 6.39 -5.81
CA GLY A 287 -15.40 7.81 -5.57
C GLY A 287 -15.40 8.64 -6.86
N GLN A 288 -14.45 8.38 -7.77
CA GLN A 288 -14.41 9.01 -9.09
C GLN A 288 -15.60 8.62 -9.96
N TYR A 289 -15.99 7.35 -9.96
CA TYR A 289 -17.13 6.85 -10.71
C TYR A 289 -18.44 7.52 -10.26
N ILE A 290 -18.67 7.58 -8.94
CA ILE A 290 -19.84 8.26 -8.36
C ILE A 290 -19.84 9.75 -8.72
N ALA A 291 -18.70 10.44 -8.54
CA ALA A 291 -18.58 11.86 -8.87
C ALA A 291 -18.77 12.15 -10.38
N SER A 292 -18.23 11.30 -11.27
CA SER A 292 -18.42 11.46 -12.72
C SER A 292 -19.86 11.24 -13.16
N ASN A 293 -20.63 10.50 -12.37
CA ASN A 293 -22.03 10.18 -12.63
C ASN A 293 -23.02 11.17 -12.01
N GLY A 294 -22.55 12.29 -11.45
CA GLY A 294 -23.41 13.28 -10.80
C GLY A 294 -23.96 12.80 -9.45
N GLY A 295 -23.20 11.94 -8.76
CA GLY A 295 -23.47 11.53 -7.39
C GLY A 295 -24.70 10.66 -7.18
N VAL A 296 -25.30 10.08 -8.23
CA VAL A 296 -26.36 9.06 -8.12
C VAL A 296 -25.94 7.84 -8.91
N VAL A 297 -26.02 6.67 -8.29
CA VAL A 297 -25.61 5.39 -8.89
C VAL A 297 -26.54 4.25 -8.48
N ALA A 298 -26.65 3.24 -9.35
CA ALA A 298 -27.29 1.98 -9.00
C ALA A 298 -26.29 1.02 -8.35
N ALA A 299 -26.76 0.03 -7.57
CA ALA A 299 -25.91 -0.97 -6.91
C ALA A 299 -25.04 -1.73 -7.93
N GLU A 300 -25.66 -2.10 -9.04
CA GLU A 300 -25.10 -2.90 -10.12
C GLU A 300 -23.95 -2.19 -10.84
N GLU A 301 -23.96 -0.85 -10.88
CA GLU A 301 -22.87 -0.06 -11.46
C GLU A 301 -21.58 -0.13 -10.64
N LEU A 302 -21.71 -0.35 -9.32
CA LEU A 302 -20.59 -0.43 -8.39
C LEU A 302 -20.12 -1.85 -8.12
N ALA A 303 -20.94 -2.86 -8.44
CA ALA A 303 -20.61 -4.28 -8.30
C ALA A 303 -19.25 -4.68 -8.91
N PRO A 304 -18.83 -4.19 -10.10
CA PRO A 304 -17.52 -4.51 -10.68
C PRO A 304 -16.30 -4.04 -9.88
N TYR A 305 -16.49 -3.17 -8.88
CA TYR A 305 -15.42 -2.65 -8.01
C TYR A 305 -15.42 -3.29 -6.62
N LEU A 306 -16.45 -4.08 -6.29
CA LEU A 306 -16.66 -4.64 -4.95
C LEU A 306 -16.38 -6.15 -4.92
N ASP A 307 -16.15 -6.64 -3.70
CA ASP A 307 -16.01 -8.07 -3.43
C ASP A 307 -17.36 -8.60 -2.99
N ILE A 308 -18.08 -9.23 -3.93
CA ILE A 308 -19.40 -9.82 -3.66
C ILE A 308 -19.19 -11.30 -3.37
N GLU A 309 -19.42 -11.71 -2.13
CA GLU A 309 -19.51 -13.13 -1.78
C GLU A 309 -20.85 -13.64 -2.30
N THR A 310 -20.82 -14.41 -3.39
CA THR A 310 -22.00 -15.09 -3.92
C THR A 310 -22.37 -16.24 -2.98
N SER A 311 -22.90 -15.93 -1.79
CA SER A 311 -23.72 -16.90 -1.05
C SER A 311 -24.95 -17.16 -1.92
N GLY A 312 -25.09 -18.40 -2.39
CA GLY A 312 -26.14 -18.77 -3.33
C GLY A 312 -27.52 -18.26 -2.90
N GLU A 313 -28.32 -17.92 -3.91
CA GLU A 313 -29.76 -17.66 -3.82
C GLU A 313 -30.17 -16.28 -3.27
N THR A 314 -29.70 -15.21 -3.92
CA THR A 314 -30.52 -14.14 -4.51
C THR A 314 -29.66 -12.91 -4.84
N LEU A 315 -29.66 -12.48 -6.11
CA LEU A 315 -29.08 -11.19 -6.55
C LEU A 315 -29.84 -9.97 -6.01
N THR A 316 -30.81 -10.18 -5.12
CA THR A 316 -31.74 -9.18 -4.60
C THR A 316 -31.20 -8.46 -3.37
N ASP A 317 -30.21 -9.04 -2.69
CA ASP A 317 -29.57 -8.41 -1.54
C ASP A 317 -28.49 -7.42 -2.00
N GLU A 318 -28.89 -6.17 -2.19
CA GLU A 318 -27.99 -5.03 -2.46
C GLU A 318 -27.10 -4.67 -1.24
N ALA A 319 -26.99 -5.55 -0.23
CA ALA A 319 -26.25 -5.33 1.02
C ALA A 319 -24.75 -5.06 0.81
N TYR A 320 -24.19 -5.49 -0.31
CA TYR A 320 -22.78 -5.25 -0.65
C TYR A 320 -22.43 -3.76 -0.85
N ILE A 321 -23.42 -2.87 -1.04
CA ILE A 321 -23.20 -1.43 -1.21
C ILE A 321 -22.98 -0.68 0.11
N LEU A 322 -23.38 -1.27 1.25
CA LEU A 322 -23.36 -0.60 2.56
C LEU A 322 -21.99 -0.01 2.94
N PRO A 323 -20.83 -0.65 2.66
CA PRO A 323 -19.52 -0.06 2.93
C PRO A 323 -19.26 1.22 2.13
N VAL A 324 -19.81 1.34 0.91
CA VAL A 324 -19.71 2.54 0.07
C VAL A 324 -20.55 3.67 0.67
N LEU A 325 -21.79 3.36 1.10
CA LEU A 325 -22.67 4.31 1.76
C LEU A 325 -22.03 4.84 3.05
N LEU A 326 -21.44 3.97 3.86
CA LEU A 326 -20.76 4.38 5.09
C LEU A 326 -19.54 5.28 4.83
N ARG A 327 -18.82 5.05 3.74
CA ARG A 327 -17.58 5.77 3.43
C ARG A 327 -17.81 7.16 2.84
N PHE A 328 -18.79 7.27 1.95
CA PHE A 328 -19.13 8.51 1.24
C PHE A 328 -20.46 9.13 1.69
N GLU A 329 -21.01 8.66 2.81
CA GLU A 329 -22.29 9.11 3.41
C GLU A 329 -23.44 9.15 2.39
N GLY A 330 -23.58 8.06 1.65
CA GLY A 330 -24.65 7.87 0.68
C GLY A 330 -25.98 7.53 1.34
N GLN A 331 -27.08 7.87 0.67
CA GLN A 331 -28.45 7.63 1.10
C GLN A 331 -29.23 6.86 0.03
N PRO A 332 -30.09 5.90 0.41
CA PRO A 332 -30.96 5.22 -0.53
C PRO A 332 -32.11 6.15 -0.96
N LEU A 333 -32.42 6.16 -2.25
CA LEU A 333 -33.51 6.89 -2.88
C LEU A 333 -34.35 5.89 -3.68
N ILE A 334 -35.67 6.04 -3.64
CA ILE A 334 -36.58 5.15 -4.37
C ILE A 334 -37.08 5.86 -5.62
N ASP A 335 -37.00 5.16 -6.75
CA ASP A 335 -37.50 5.63 -8.03
C ASP A 335 -39.03 5.45 -8.16
N LYS A 336 -39.63 6.07 -9.18
CA LYS A 336 -41.08 5.96 -9.44
C LYS A 336 -41.51 4.52 -9.72
N GLU A 337 -40.59 3.72 -10.25
CA GLU A 337 -40.72 2.30 -10.55
C GLU A 337 -40.52 1.40 -9.32
N GLY A 338 -40.17 1.97 -8.16
CA GLY A 338 -39.91 1.23 -6.92
C GLY A 338 -38.51 0.63 -6.81
N ASN A 339 -37.59 0.99 -7.72
CA ASN A 339 -36.19 0.58 -7.65
C ASN A 339 -35.40 1.43 -6.65
N ILE A 340 -34.43 0.82 -5.97
CA ILE A 340 -33.53 1.53 -5.06
C ILE A 340 -32.34 2.08 -5.86
N LEU A 341 -32.06 3.36 -5.67
CA LEU A 341 -30.91 4.09 -6.18
C LEU A 341 -30.13 4.66 -5.00
N TYR A 342 -28.86 4.97 -5.19
CA TYR A 342 -28.01 5.51 -4.12
C TYR A 342 -27.50 6.89 -4.48
N GLN A 343 -27.87 7.87 -3.66
CA GLN A 343 -27.47 9.27 -3.80
C GLN A 343 -26.33 9.59 -2.84
N PHE A 344 -25.33 10.33 -3.32
CA PHE A 344 -24.15 10.77 -2.58
C PHE A 344 -24.06 12.29 -2.64
N PRO A 345 -24.80 13.02 -1.79
CA PRO A 345 -24.91 14.49 -1.86
C PRO A 345 -23.54 15.19 -1.80
N SER A 346 -22.67 14.72 -0.91
CA SER A 346 -21.32 15.29 -0.75
C SER A 346 -20.48 15.21 -2.03
N LEU A 347 -20.71 14.22 -2.90
CA LEU A 347 -19.97 14.03 -4.16
C LEU A 347 -20.61 14.74 -5.37
N GLN A 348 -21.75 15.43 -5.17
CA GLN A 348 -22.44 16.20 -6.22
C GLN A 348 -21.91 17.64 -6.35
N SER A 349 -21.34 18.18 -5.27
CA SER A 349 -20.86 19.56 -5.19
C SER A 349 -19.37 19.66 -5.51
N THR A 350 -19.05 20.31 -6.63
CA THR A 350 -17.67 20.53 -7.07
C THR A 350 -17.33 22.02 -7.12
N ALA A 351 -16.20 22.39 -6.53
CA ALA A 351 -15.72 23.78 -6.51
C ALA A 351 -14.81 24.12 -7.70
N ALA A 352 -14.34 23.10 -8.43
CA ALA A 352 -13.58 23.27 -9.66
C ALA A 352 -14.51 23.75 -10.78
N SER A 353 -14.35 25.01 -11.19
CA SER A 353 -15.07 25.57 -12.32
C SER A 353 -14.59 24.93 -13.62
N GLU A 354 -15.52 24.49 -14.48
CA GLU A 354 -15.26 24.13 -15.90
C GLU A 354 -14.83 25.35 -16.74
N ARG A 355 -14.55 26.49 -16.12
CA ARG A 355 -14.05 27.72 -16.73
C ARG A 355 -12.57 27.62 -17.09
N ASN A 356 -12.27 26.69 -17.99
CA ASN A 356 -11.28 26.94 -19.02
C ASN A 356 -11.69 26.13 -20.26
N GLY A 357 -12.26 26.83 -21.25
CA GLY A 357 -12.43 26.36 -22.63
C GLY A 357 -11.09 26.16 -23.34
N ARG A 358 -10.15 25.48 -22.67
CA ARG A 358 -8.94 24.91 -23.21
C ARG A 358 -8.96 23.44 -22.83
N LYS A 359 -9.31 22.63 -23.82
CA LYS A 359 -9.08 21.18 -23.88
C LYS A 359 -7.60 20.78 -23.64
N GLU A 360 -6.70 21.72 -23.31
CA GLU A 360 -5.26 21.53 -23.15
C GLU A 360 -4.80 21.16 -21.72
N CYS A 361 -5.55 21.45 -20.65
CA CYS A 361 -5.15 21.04 -19.28
C CYS A 361 -5.68 19.67 -18.85
N VAL A 362 -6.64 19.10 -19.58
CA VAL A 362 -7.00 17.68 -19.44
C VAL A 362 -6.16 16.81 -20.39
N GLN A 363 -5.45 17.37 -21.38
CA GLN A 363 -4.65 16.56 -22.32
C GLN A 363 -3.17 16.39 -21.97
N ARG A 364 -2.56 17.25 -21.14
CA ARG A 364 -1.09 17.15 -20.89
C ARG A 364 -0.67 16.33 -19.68
N ILE A 365 -1.59 15.91 -18.82
CA ILE A 365 -1.32 14.97 -17.70
C ILE A 365 -2.45 13.94 -17.58
N TRP A 366 -3.07 13.57 -18.70
CA TRP A 366 -4.00 12.44 -18.73
C TRP A 366 -3.62 11.62 -19.95
N PRO A 367 -2.97 10.45 -19.79
CA PRO A 367 -3.00 9.50 -20.88
C PRO A 367 -4.48 9.22 -21.19
N GLU A 368 -4.74 9.11 -22.47
CA GLU A 368 -5.99 8.90 -23.22
C GLU A 368 -6.79 7.65 -22.78
N SER A 369 -6.50 7.10 -21.60
CA SER A 369 -7.10 5.92 -20.97
C SER A 369 -8.27 6.25 -20.02
N VAL A 370 -8.57 7.52 -19.72
CA VAL A 370 -9.62 7.91 -18.73
C VAL A 370 -10.90 8.47 -19.37
N GLY A 371 -11.13 8.20 -20.66
CA GLY A 371 -12.49 8.20 -21.24
C GLY A 371 -13.27 6.91 -20.93
N LYS A 372 -12.60 5.97 -20.25
CA LYS A 372 -13.10 4.68 -19.82
C LYS A 372 -12.42 4.44 -18.46
N VAL A 373 -12.99 4.96 -17.36
CA VAL A 373 -12.66 4.47 -16.00
C VAL A 373 -12.50 2.96 -16.14
N ASP A 374 -11.34 2.39 -15.74
CA ASP A 374 -11.07 0.96 -15.93
C ASP A 374 -12.34 0.20 -15.57
N LYS A 375 -13.04 -0.31 -16.58
CA LYS A 375 -14.45 -0.72 -16.46
C LYS A 375 -14.63 -1.81 -15.40
N ILE A 376 -13.52 -2.41 -14.98
CA ILE A 376 -13.41 -3.53 -14.08
C ILE A 376 -12.20 -3.31 -13.19
N PHE A 377 -12.40 -3.36 -11.88
CA PHE A 377 -11.30 -3.42 -10.92
C PHE A 377 -10.67 -4.81 -10.93
N LYS A 378 -9.38 -4.87 -11.30
CA LYS A 378 -8.63 -6.13 -11.41
C LYS A 378 -7.46 -6.15 -10.45
N GLU A 379 -7.35 -7.24 -9.70
CA GLU A 379 -6.17 -7.53 -8.89
C GLU A 379 -5.13 -8.27 -9.71
N GLU A 380 -3.86 -7.98 -9.49
CA GLU A 380 -2.76 -8.66 -10.15
C GLU A 380 -2.47 -10.00 -9.48
N LYS A 381 -2.22 -11.04 -10.29
CA LYS A 381 -1.77 -12.34 -9.78
C LYS A 381 -0.35 -12.20 -9.23
N TRP A 382 -0.09 -12.85 -8.09
CA TRP A 382 1.24 -12.94 -7.52
C TRP A 382 2.14 -13.79 -8.41
N LYS A 383 3.16 -13.16 -8.97
CA LYS A 383 4.23 -13.86 -9.68
C LYS A 383 5.19 -14.46 -8.64
N PHE A 384 5.60 -15.70 -8.85
CA PHE A 384 6.55 -16.36 -7.95
C PHE A 384 7.90 -15.62 -7.88
N SER A 385 8.37 -15.14 -9.02
CA SER A 385 9.42 -14.14 -9.14
C SER A 385 9.27 -13.38 -10.47
N LYS A 386 9.94 -12.25 -10.63
CA LYS A 386 10.02 -11.47 -11.88
C LYS A 386 11.16 -11.96 -12.79
N THR A 387 12.10 -12.74 -12.25
CA THR A 387 13.28 -13.23 -12.97
C THR A 387 12.96 -14.17 -14.14
N SER A 388 13.80 -14.16 -15.19
CA SER A 388 13.72 -15.11 -16.31
C SER A 388 13.83 -16.57 -15.85
N ILE A 389 13.17 -17.49 -16.57
CA ILE A 389 13.18 -18.94 -16.32
C ILE A 389 14.62 -19.48 -16.25
N ALA A 390 15.51 -19.05 -17.15
CA ALA A 390 16.91 -19.48 -17.17
C ALA A 390 17.66 -19.08 -15.89
N LYS A 391 17.47 -17.84 -15.41
CA LYS A 391 18.07 -17.36 -14.17
C LYS A 391 17.54 -18.12 -12.95
N ARG A 392 16.23 -18.43 -12.91
CA ARG A 392 15.66 -19.27 -11.85
C ARG A 392 16.27 -20.67 -11.84
N ALA A 393 16.43 -21.29 -13.01
CA ALA A 393 17.07 -22.60 -13.12
C ALA A 393 18.51 -22.57 -12.60
N MET A 394 19.28 -21.53 -12.91
CA MET A 394 20.63 -21.34 -12.38
C MET A 394 20.64 -21.15 -10.86
N VAL A 395 19.71 -20.36 -10.31
CA VAL A 395 19.56 -20.14 -8.87
C VAL A 395 19.23 -21.45 -8.13
N VAL A 396 18.31 -22.25 -8.68
CA VAL A 396 17.97 -23.58 -8.18
C VAL A 396 19.18 -24.52 -8.27
N GLY A 397 19.90 -24.50 -9.39
CA GLY A 397 21.10 -25.32 -9.58
C GLY A 397 22.21 -24.98 -8.58
N LEU A 398 22.47 -23.68 -8.36
CA LEU A 398 23.49 -23.23 -7.41
C LEU A 398 23.09 -23.51 -5.95
N GLY A 399 21.82 -23.30 -5.59
CA GLY A 399 21.29 -23.72 -4.30
C GLY A 399 21.36 -25.24 -4.10
N GLY A 400 21.11 -26.01 -5.16
CA GLY A 400 21.15 -27.47 -5.14
C GLY A 400 22.56 -27.99 -4.93
N LEU A 401 23.54 -27.36 -5.59
CA LEU A 401 24.96 -27.60 -5.38
C LEU A 401 25.37 -27.33 -3.93
N ASN A 402 24.88 -26.23 -3.32
CA ASN A 402 25.13 -25.93 -1.91
C ASN A 402 24.54 -27.01 -0.98
N LEU A 403 23.28 -27.38 -1.18
CA LEU A 403 22.61 -28.40 -0.38
C LEU A 403 23.30 -29.77 -0.51
N PHE A 404 23.68 -30.15 -1.74
CA PHE A 404 24.41 -31.39 -2.01
C PHE A 404 25.78 -31.40 -1.33
N GLY A 405 26.53 -30.30 -1.39
CA GLY A 405 27.79 -30.14 -0.68
C GLY A 405 27.61 -30.31 0.84
N VAL A 406 26.57 -29.71 1.42
CA VAL A 406 26.25 -29.85 2.86
C VAL A 406 25.92 -31.30 3.24
N ILE A 407 25.24 -32.05 2.37
CA ILE A 407 24.93 -33.47 2.60
C ILE A 407 26.21 -34.33 2.57
N ILE A 408 27.08 -34.14 1.58
CA ILE A 408 28.37 -34.85 1.49
C ILE A 408 29.23 -34.53 2.71
N LEU A 409 29.36 -33.24 3.04
CA LEU A 409 30.15 -32.78 4.17
C LEU A 409 29.62 -33.38 5.48
N ARG A 410 28.30 -33.57 5.62
CA ARG A 410 27.72 -34.29 6.77
C ARG A 410 28.26 -35.71 6.92
N GLY A 411 28.45 -36.42 5.81
CA GLY A 411 29.01 -37.76 5.79
C GLY A 411 30.47 -37.74 6.24
N LEU A 412 31.28 -36.87 5.63
CA LEU A 412 32.72 -36.75 5.89
C LEU A 412 33.04 -36.28 7.32
N LEU A 413 32.20 -35.43 7.92
CA LEU A 413 32.39 -34.94 9.29
C LEU A 413 32.10 -36.01 10.38
N LYS A 414 31.51 -37.16 10.02
CA LYS A 414 31.31 -38.27 10.98
C LYS A 414 32.58 -39.07 11.22
N ASP A 415 33.57 -38.99 10.33
CA ASP A 415 34.79 -39.76 10.43
C ASP A 415 35.76 -39.12 11.45
N PRO A 416 36.23 -39.88 12.47
CA PRO A 416 37.06 -39.33 13.55
C PRO A 416 38.46 -38.89 13.08
N THR A 417 38.92 -39.37 11.93
CA THR A 417 40.23 -39.05 11.34
C THR A 417 40.27 -37.64 10.74
N VAL A 418 39.12 -37.14 10.27
CA VAL A 418 38.99 -35.82 9.64
C VAL A 418 38.88 -34.70 10.69
N ALA A 419 38.51 -35.03 11.93
CA ALA A 419 38.27 -34.10 13.02
C ALA A 419 39.54 -33.48 13.65
N GLN A 420 40.74 -33.91 13.23
CA GLN A 420 42.00 -33.43 13.82
C GLN A 420 42.50 -32.11 13.22
N VAL A 421 42.00 -31.71 12.05
CA VAL A 421 42.38 -30.45 11.40
C VAL A 421 41.61 -29.27 12.03
N ASP A 422 42.32 -28.23 12.47
CA ASP A 422 41.70 -27.08 13.17
C ASP A 422 40.66 -26.34 12.32
N PHE A 423 40.88 -26.24 11.01
CA PHE A 423 39.89 -25.71 10.07
C PHE A 423 38.60 -26.54 10.08
N ILE A 424 38.68 -27.87 10.12
CA ILE A 424 37.51 -28.75 10.15
C ILE A 424 36.75 -28.60 11.47
N LYS A 425 37.43 -28.45 12.61
CA LYS A 425 36.77 -28.19 13.91
C LYS A 425 35.93 -26.92 13.87
N PHE A 426 36.43 -25.86 13.24
CA PHE A 426 35.68 -24.62 13.03
C PHE A 426 34.44 -24.85 12.14
N ILE A 427 34.59 -25.60 11.04
CA ILE A 427 33.47 -25.94 10.14
C ILE A 427 32.42 -26.77 10.89
N THR A 428 32.79 -27.76 11.69
CA THR A 428 31.86 -28.56 12.50
C THR A 428 31.02 -27.69 13.44
N ARG A 429 31.61 -26.62 14.00
CA ARG A 429 30.90 -25.67 14.87
C ARG A 429 29.85 -24.85 14.12
N ILE A 430 30.13 -24.44 12.87
CA ILE A 430 29.23 -23.62 12.04
C ILE A 430 28.28 -24.50 11.19
N PHE A 431 28.59 -25.78 11.04
CA PHE A 431 27.83 -26.74 10.25
C PHE A 431 26.30 -26.68 10.46
N PRO A 432 25.74 -26.64 11.69
CA PRO A 432 24.29 -26.52 11.86
C PRO A 432 23.71 -25.24 11.20
N LEU A 433 24.43 -24.12 11.22
CA LEU A 433 24.00 -22.89 10.54
C LEU A 433 24.00 -23.07 9.02
N LEU A 434 25.01 -23.74 8.45
CA LEU A 434 25.08 -24.07 7.02
C LEU A 434 23.93 -25.00 6.61
N GLN A 435 23.57 -25.98 7.45
CA GLN A 435 22.44 -26.88 7.23
C GLN A 435 21.11 -26.13 7.22
N VAL A 436 20.89 -25.29 8.23
CA VAL A 436 19.68 -24.46 8.32
C VAL A 436 19.59 -23.55 7.10
N TYR A 437 20.68 -22.87 6.74
CA TYR A 437 20.70 -21.96 5.60
C TYR A 437 20.42 -22.68 4.27
N ALA A 438 21.10 -23.80 3.99
CA ALA A 438 20.89 -24.58 2.77
C ALA A 438 19.49 -25.20 2.70
N GLY A 439 18.95 -25.66 3.83
CA GLY A 439 17.58 -26.18 3.91
C GLY A 439 16.53 -25.09 3.71
N SER A 440 16.64 -23.97 4.44
CA SER A 440 15.73 -22.84 4.35
C SER A 440 15.64 -22.24 2.95
N PHE A 441 16.74 -22.25 2.19
CA PHE A 441 16.77 -21.80 0.80
C PHE A 441 15.74 -22.51 -0.10
N PHE A 442 15.40 -23.77 0.20
CA PHE A 442 14.39 -24.53 -0.54
C PHE A 442 13.04 -24.63 0.19
N VAL A 443 13.06 -24.75 1.51
CA VAL A 443 11.84 -24.88 2.31
C VAL A 443 10.99 -23.61 2.23
N ILE A 444 11.61 -22.42 2.31
CA ILE A 444 10.88 -21.14 2.27
C ILE A 444 10.14 -20.96 0.92
N PRO A 445 10.79 -21.12 -0.25
CA PRO A 445 10.10 -21.00 -1.54
C PRO A 445 9.04 -22.05 -1.78
N LEU A 446 9.24 -23.28 -1.29
CA LEU A 446 8.27 -24.35 -1.44
C LEU A 446 6.99 -24.04 -0.66
N PHE A 447 7.14 -23.63 0.60
CA PHE A 447 6.01 -23.18 1.41
C PHE A 447 5.33 -21.97 0.75
N ARG A 448 6.10 -20.96 0.34
CA ARG A 448 5.57 -19.78 -0.35
C ARG A 448 4.79 -20.15 -1.61
N TRP A 449 5.34 -21.03 -2.47
CA TRP A 449 4.68 -21.49 -3.68
C TRP A 449 3.29 -22.08 -3.38
N PHE A 450 3.17 -22.88 -2.32
CA PHE A 450 1.89 -23.44 -1.89
C PHE A 450 0.86 -22.36 -1.52
N PHE A 451 1.25 -21.34 -0.74
CA PHE A 451 0.34 -20.22 -0.42
C PHE A 451 0.00 -19.40 -1.66
N LEU A 452 0.98 -19.14 -2.53
CA LEU A 452 0.76 -18.38 -3.76
C LEU A 452 -0.26 -19.05 -4.69
N LEU A 453 -0.28 -20.39 -4.76
CA LEU A 453 -1.30 -21.10 -5.53
C LEU A 453 -2.71 -20.82 -4.99
N LYS A 454 -2.89 -20.90 -3.67
CA LYS A 454 -4.18 -20.62 -3.03
C LYS A 454 -4.58 -19.15 -3.21
N THR A 455 -3.68 -18.23 -2.89
CA THR A 455 -3.92 -16.78 -3.03
C THR A 455 -4.24 -16.39 -4.48
N ASN A 456 -3.54 -16.95 -5.46
CA ASN A 456 -3.82 -16.68 -6.88
C ASN A 456 -5.16 -17.26 -7.33
N ALA A 457 -5.56 -18.44 -6.83
CA ALA A 457 -6.87 -19.00 -7.10
C ALA A 457 -7.99 -18.12 -6.52
N ASP A 458 -7.81 -17.60 -5.31
CA ASP A 458 -8.77 -16.70 -4.67
C ASP A 458 -8.84 -15.33 -5.38
N ILE A 459 -7.71 -14.79 -5.83
CA ILE A 459 -7.66 -13.58 -6.68
C ILE A 459 -8.38 -13.82 -8.01
N GLU A 460 -8.17 -14.97 -8.63
CA GLU A 460 -8.79 -15.31 -9.91
C GLU A 460 -10.31 -15.44 -9.78
N LYS A 461 -10.80 -16.08 -8.71
CA LYS A 461 -12.24 -16.14 -8.42
C LYS A 461 -12.86 -14.75 -8.27
N ARG A 462 -12.22 -13.86 -7.49
CA ARG A 462 -12.72 -12.48 -7.29
C ARG A 462 -12.70 -11.66 -8.58
N ASN A 463 -11.62 -11.77 -9.35
CA ASN A 463 -11.52 -11.09 -10.66
C ASN A 463 -12.54 -11.63 -11.67
N GLN A 464 -12.81 -12.94 -11.68
CA GLN A 464 -13.83 -13.55 -12.53
C GLN A 464 -15.23 -13.06 -12.14
N ALA A 465 -15.55 -13.01 -10.85
CA ALA A 465 -16.82 -12.47 -10.35
C ALA A 465 -17.03 -11.02 -10.81
N ARG A 466 -16.04 -10.14 -10.60
CA ARG A 466 -16.11 -8.74 -11.06
C ARG A 466 -16.25 -8.61 -12.57
N GLN A 467 -15.61 -9.51 -13.33
CA GLN A 467 -15.75 -9.53 -14.78
C GLN A 467 -17.13 -10.01 -15.23
N GLN A 468 -17.77 -10.93 -14.50
CA GLN A 468 -19.15 -11.35 -14.75
C GLN A 468 -20.10 -10.16 -14.52
N PHE A 469 -20.02 -9.50 -13.37
CA PHE A 469 -20.85 -8.30 -13.10
C PHE A 469 -20.68 -7.21 -14.16
N ALA A 470 -19.46 -7.00 -14.65
CA ALA A 470 -19.23 -6.02 -15.71
C ALA A 470 -19.81 -6.44 -17.07
N ARG A 471 -19.89 -7.74 -17.36
CA ARG A 471 -20.58 -8.27 -18.56
C ARG A 471 -22.09 -8.16 -18.41
N ASP A 472 -22.62 -8.45 -17.23
CA ASP A 472 -24.06 -8.35 -16.94
C ASP A 472 -24.53 -6.89 -17.04
N LEU A 473 -23.69 -5.94 -16.63
CA LEU A 473 -23.90 -4.51 -16.84
C LEU A 473 -23.85 -4.10 -18.33
N GLU A 474 -23.07 -4.81 -19.16
CA GLU A 474 -22.97 -4.58 -20.60
C GLU A 474 -24.12 -5.17 -21.40
N SER A 475 -24.72 -6.27 -20.95
CA SER A 475 -25.82 -6.93 -21.66
C SER A 475 -27.14 -6.15 -21.63
N HIS A 476 -27.22 -5.04 -20.88
CA HIS A 476 -28.37 -4.11 -20.80
C HIS A 476 -29.73 -4.83 -20.76
N ASP A 477 -29.97 -5.62 -19.71
CA ASP A 477 -31.33 -6.10 -19.43
C ASP A 477 -32.29 -4.90 -19.37
N LEU A 478 -33.48 -5.01 -19.96
CA LEU A 478 -34.41 -3.89 -20.11
C LEU A 478 -34.78 -3.22 -18.77
N SER A 479 -34.84 -4.01 -17.69
CA SER A 479 -35.08 -3.51 -16.32
C SER A 479 -33.87 -2.73 -15.78
N LEU A 480 -32.67 -3.29 -15.95
CA LEU A 480 -31.42 -2.66 -15.54
C LEU A 480 -31.20 -1.35 -16.30
N GLY A 481 -31.38 -1.35 -17.63
CA GLY A 481 -31.25 -0.15 -18.45
C GLY A 481 -32.18 0.98 -17.99
N ARG A 482 -33.42 0.67 -17.58
CA ARG A 482 -34.34 1.66 -17.00
C ARG A 482 -33.84 2.20 -15.66
N LYS A 483 -33.37 1.33 -14.76
CA LYS A 483 -32.78 1.71 -13.46
C LYS A 483 -31.55 2.62 -13.63
N LEU A 484 -30.72 2.34 -14.63
CA LEU A 484 -29.57 3.19 -14.96
C LEU A 484 -30.02 4.56 -15.48
N LEU A 485 -31.00 4.60 -16.39
CA LEU A 485 -31.51 5.86 -16.91
C LEU A 485 -32.16 6.73 -15.84
N SER A 486 -32.89 6.14 -14.89
CA SER A 486 -33.47 6.89 -13.79
C SER A 486 -32.42 7.42 -12.81
N ALA A 487 -31.36 6.65 -12.54
CA ALA A 487 -30.18 7.14 -11.83
C ALA A 487 -29.60 8.38 -12.52
N ARG A 488 -29.52 8.40 -13.86
CA ARG A 488 -29.06 9.57 -14.64
C ARG A 488 -30.00 10.74 -14.59
N TYR A 489 -31.30 10.50 -14.56
CA TYR A 489 -32.30 11.57 -14.44
C TYR A 489 -32.25 12.25 -13.07
N MET A 490 -31.97 11.49 -12.00
CA MET A 490 -31.84 12.00 -10.63
C MET A 490 -30.45 12.56 -10.30
N ALA A 491 -29.46 12.30 -11.15
CA ALA A 491 -28.11 12.82 -10.99
C ALA A 491 -28.09 14.35 -11.12
N GLN A 492 -27.47 15.01 -10.15
CA GLN A 492 -27.30 16.46 -10.15
C GLN A 492 -25.85 16.79 -9.86
N LYS A 493 -25.26 17.67 -10.67
CA LYS A 493 -23.90 18.17 -10.45
C LYS A 493 -23.98 19.68 -10.24
N THR A 494 -23.70 20.13 -9.02
CA THR A 494 -23.65 21.55 -8.71
C THR A 494 -22.20 22.02 -8.77
N VAL A 495 -21.91 22.87 -9.76
CA VAL A 495 -20.61 23.55 -9.85
C VAL A 495 -20.72 24.88 -9.13
N ILE A 496 -20.01 25.01 -8.00
CA ILE A 496 -20.09 26.22 -7.18
C ILE A 496 -19.11 27.24 -7.73
N GLY A 497 -19.62 28.19 -8.51
CA GLY A 497 -18.85 29.32 -9.01
C GLY A 497 -18.52 30.35 -7.93
N GLN A 498 -17.79 31.40 -8.32
CA GLN A 498 -17.48 32.53 -7.43
C GLN A 498 -18.70 33.43 -7.18
N ASP A 499 -19.65 33.40 -8.10
CA ASP A 499 -20.92 34.13 -8.09
C ASP A 499 -21.92 33.63 -7.04
N ARG A 500 -21.73 32.42 -6.50
CA ARG A 500 -22.61 31.81 -5.49
C ARG A 500 -22.06 31.86 -4.06
N ILE A 501 -20.89 32.47 -3.86
CA ILE A 501 -20.24 32.58 -2.56
C ILE A 501 -20.96 33.66 -1.74
N VAL A 502 -21.37 33.31 -0.51
CA VAL A 502 -22.02 34.23 0.42
C VAL A 502 -21.07 34.70 1.51
N TYR A 503 -20.13 33.86 1.92
CA TYR A 503 -19.21 34.18 3.01
C TYR A 503 -17.79 33.73 2.68
N SER A 504 -16.80 34.52 3.09
CA SER A 504 -15.38 34.18 3.00
C SER A 504 -14.67 34.50 4.31
N THR A 505 -13.76 33.65 4.74
CA THR A 505 -12.95 33.92 5.95
C THR A 505 -11.77 34.86 5.68
N ARG A 506 -11.54 35.25 4.42
CA ARG A 506 -10.44 36.16 4.05
C ARG A 506 -10.80 37.64 4.24
N THR A 507 -12.05 38.00 4.01
CA THR A 507 -12.54 39.38 4.08
C THR A 507 -13.31 39.56 5.38
N ASP A 508 -13.26 40.75 5.97
CA ASP A 508 -13.98 41.02 7.21
C ASP A 508 -15.50 40.97 6.99
N LEU A 509 -16.23 40.50 8.00
CA LEU A 509 -17.69 40.33 7.97
C LEU A 509 -18.44 41.62 7.58
N VAL A 510 -17.94 42.78 8.05
CA VAL A 510 -18.58 44.08 7.80
C VAL A 510 -18.42 44.48 6.33
N GLU A 511 -17.23 44.28 5.76
CA GLU A 511 -16.94 44.57 4.35
C GLU A 511 -17.80 43.69 3.43
N GLN A 512 -17.96 42.41 3.78
CA GLN A 512 -18.82 41.48 3.02
C GLN A 512 -20.30 41.84 3.05
N GLU A 513 -20.84 42.23 4.21
CA GLU A 513 -22.24 42.65 4.31
C GLU A 513 -22.50 43.96 3.55
N LEU A 514 -21.52 44.88 3.55
CA LEU A 514 -21.59 46.10 2.76
C LEU A 514 -21.61 45.80 1.25
N ASP A 515 -20.66 45.00 0.77
CA ASP A 515 -20.58 44.59 -0.64
C ASP A 515 -21.87 43.89 -1.11
N ARG A 516 -22.43 43.03 -0.25
CA ARG A 516 -23.70 42.35 -0.54
C ARG A 516 -24.85 43.34 -0.70
N ARG A 517 -24.98 44.31 0.21
CA ARG A 517 -26.02 45.35 0.11
C ARG A 517 -25.87 46.18 -1.16
N PHE A 518 -24.63 46.52 -1.54
CA PHE A 518 -24.38 47.21 -2.81
C PHE A 518 -24.83 46.37 -4.02
N GLN A 519 -24.56 45.07 -4.03
CA GLN A 519 -25.02 44.18 -5.11
C GLN A 519 -26.55 44.03 -5.16
N GLU A 520 -27.23 43.96 -4.01
CA GLU A 520 -28.70 43.90 -3.94
C GLU A 520 -29.34 45.20 -4.49
N ILE A 521 -28.77 46.36 -4.15
CA ILE A 521 -29.21 47.66 -4.66
C ILE A 521 -29.00 47.73 -6.18
N GLU A 522 -27.81 47.37 -6.67
CA GLU A 522 -27.51 47.39 -8.11
C GLU A 522 -28.43 46.44 -8.90
N LYS A 523 -28.77 45.28 -8.34
CA LYS A 523 -29.70 44.33 -8.96
C LYS A 523 -31.12 44.88 -8.99
N SER A 524 -31.57 45.52 -7.90
CA SER A 524 -32.89 46.18 -7.84
C SER A 524 -33.01 47.31 -8.87
N ASP A 525 -31.95 48.08 -9.07
CA ASP A 525 -31.95 49.18 -10.04
C ASP A 525 -31.96 48.65 -11.48
N ARG A 526 -31.20 47.59 -11.79
CA ARG A 526 -31.28 46.92 -13.12
C ARG A 526 -32.67 46.36 -13.41
N GLU A 527 -33.33 45.79 -12.41
CA GLU A 527 -34.66 45.19 -12.57
C GLU A 527 -35.73 46.27 -12.81
N LYS A 528 -35.59 47.45 -12.19
CA LYS A 528 -36.44 48.62 -12.48
C LYS A 528 -36.24 49.12 -13.91
N ASP A 529 -34.99 49.19 -14.37
CA ASP A 529 -34.67 49.65 -15.72
C ASP A 529 -35.17 48.68 -16.82
N THR A 530 -35.36 47.40 -16.50
CA THR A 530 -35.90 46.40 -17.44
C THR A 530 -37.43 46.43 -17.54
N ILE A 531 -38.13 47.01 -16.55
CA ILE A 531 -39.60 47.12 -16.52
C ILE A 531 -40.08 48.41 -17.24
N THR A 532 -39.18 49.35 -17.52
CA THR A 532 -39.46 50.64 -18.18
C THR A 532 -39.35 50.64 -19.72
N TRP A 533 -39.27 49.47 -20.36
CA TRP A 533 -39.38 49.29 -21.81
C TRP A 533 -40.56 48.35 -22.13
#